data_AF-A0A7S3L695-F1
#
_entry.id   AF-A0A7S3L695-F1
#
_cell.length_a   1.000
_cell.length_b   1.000
_cell.length_c   1.000
_cell.angle_alpha   90.00
_cell.angle_beta   90.00
_cell.angle_gamma   90.00
#
_symmetry.space_group_name_H-M   'P 1'
#
loop_
_entity.id
_entity.type
_entity.pdbx_description
1 polymer ?
#
loop_
_entity_poly.entity_id
_entity_poly.type
_entity_poly.pdbx_seq_one_letter_code
_entity_poly.pdbx_strand_id
1 'polypeptide(L)'
;TITGLYRFAVKGLNADSLSQVAIPQPYDTFPDDRRFALLFDNKAEVWQEILDDNEGQPEWLHKENFLCVFTNPEIMASLDASYRIIPKSQDQDTQRILEIRDRSSGEVVWGPEDLATPEGRTSLGDFFSQDKKVQCITADSPKASEQKFQFGNTSSGWELN
;
A
#
# COMPACT_ATOMS: atom_id res chain seq x y z
N THR A 1 15.31 -2.67 -23.91
CA THR A 1 16.13 -2.83 -22.68
C THR A 1 15.35 -2.32 -21.50
N ILE A 2 15.37 -3.02 -20.37
CA ILE A 2 14.76 -2.56 -19.11
C ILE A 2 15.71 -1.53 -18.49
N THR A 3 15.21 -0.33 -18.16
CA THR A 3 16.00 0.77 -17.58
C THR A 3 15.85 0.91 -16.07
N GLY A 4 14.88 0.22 -15.47
CA GLY A 4 14.64 0.18 -14.03
C GLY A 4 13.46 -0.70 -13.68
N LEU A 5 13.41 -1.17 -12.44
CA LEU A 5 12.29 -1.89 -11.85
C LEU A 5 11.86 -1.12 -10.61
N TYR A 6 10.58 -0.82 -10.49
CA TYR A 6 10.04 0.02 -9.44
C TYR A 6 8.78 -0.63 -8.87
N ARG A 7 8.65 -0.66 -7.55
CA ARG A 7 7.46 -1.14 -6.85
C ARG A 7 6.86 -0.02 -6.01
N PHE A 8 5.55 0.16 -6.10
CA PHE A 8 4.81 1.15 -5.33
C PHE A 8 4.03 0.45 -4.22
N ALA A 9 4.71 0.01 -3.16
CA ALA A 9 4.10 -0.85 -2.15
C ALA A 9 2.90 -0.23 -1.44
N VAL A 10 2.97 1.08 -1.17
CA VAL A 10 1.87 1.86 -0.59
C VAL A 10 1.36 2.85 -1.62
N LYS A 11 0.04 2.85 -1.86
CA LYS A 11 -0.61 3.81 -2.76
C LYS A 11 -0.27 5.24 -2.35
N GLY A 12 0.28 6.00 -3.30
CA GLY A 12 0.57 7.42 -3.13
C GLY A 12 1.99 7.73 -2.65
N LEU A 13 2.68 6.77 -2.03
CA LEU A 13 4.11 6.91 -1.68
C LEU A 13 5.01 6.56 -2.88
N ASN A 14 6.27 6.99 -2.81
CA ASN A 14 7.24 6.74 -3.86
C ASN A 14 7.57 5.26 -3.99
N ALA A 15 8.07 4.88 -5.17
CA ALA A 15 8.51 3.53 -5.41
C ALA A 15 9.87 3.23 -4.80
N ASP A 16 10.03 1.98 -4.36
CA ASP A 16 11.35 1.40 -4.14
C ASP A 16 11.93 0.86 -5.46
N SER A 17 13.22 1.11 -5.69
CA SER A 17 13.94 0.59 -6.85
C SER A 17 14.40 -0.84 -6.57
N LEU A 18 14.08 -1.75 -7.49
CA LEU A 18 14.44 -3.16 -7.41
C LEU A 18 15.59 -3.47 -8.36
N SER A 19 16.51 -4.33 -7.94
CA SER A 19 17.54 -4.91 -8.82
C SER A 19 17.00 -6.09 -9.63
N GLN A 20 16.02 -6.80 -9.08
CA GLN A 20 15.36 -7.95 -9.69
C GLN A 20 13.95 -8.13 -9.09
N VAL A 21 13.08 -8.80 -9.84
CA VAL A 21 11.74 -9.19 -9.39
C VAL A 21 11.43 -10.59 -9.91
N ALA A 22 10.88 -11.44 -9.06
CA ALA A 22 10.38 -12.76 -9.44
C ALA A 22 8.85 -12.69 -9.59
N ILE A 23 8.35 -12.98 -10.79
CA ILE A 23 6.92 -13.10 -11.07
C ILE A 23 6.63 -14.60 -11.23
N PRO A 24 5.98 -15.24 -10.23
CA PRO A 24 5.96 -16.70 -10.15
C PRO A 24 5.04 -17.36 -11.18
N GLN A 25 3.99 -16.65 -11.64
CA GLN A 25 3.06 -17.13 -12.65
C GLN A 25 2.88 -16.12 -13.79
N PRO A 26 2.57 -16.57 -15.02
CA PRO A 26 2.08 -15.66 -16.05
C PRO A 26 0.88 -14.85 -15.55
N TYR A 27 0.79 -13.58 -15.95
CA TYR A 27 -0.25 -12.62 -15.56
C TYR A 27 -0.25 -12.18 -14.08
N ASP A 28 0.66 -12.67 -13.26
CA ASP A 28 0.92 -12.05 -11.96
C ASP A 28 1.53 -10.65 -12.14
N THR A 29 1.24 -9.80 -11.16
CA THR A 29 1.81 -8.47 -11.05
C THR A 29 3.10 -8.48 -10.20
N PHE A 30 3.74 -7.32 -10.06
CA PHE A 30 4.88 -7.19 -9.16
C PHE A 30 4.48 -7.56 -7.73
N PRO A 31 5.25 -8.44 -7.04
CA PRO A 31 4.99 -8.76 -5.65
C PRO A 31 4.93 -7.50 -4.79
N ASP A 32 3.84 -7.40 -4.03
CA ASP A 32 3.53 -6.28 -3.13
C ASP A 32 3.37 -4.93 -3.82
N ASP A 33 3.22 -4.86 -5.14
CA ASP A 33 2.83 -3.61 -5.80
C ASP A 33 1.40 -3.22 -5.40
N ARG A 34 1.25 -2.00 -4.88
CA ARG A 34 0.00 -1.43 -4.36
C ARG A 34 -0.71 -2.34 -3.36
N ARG A 35 0.06 -3.01 -2.49
CA ARG A 35 -0.46 -3.88 -1.43
C ARG A 35 -1.14 -3.10 -0.31
N PHE A 36 -0.68 -1.89 -0.03
CA PHE A 36 -1.20 -1.06 1.04
C PHE A 36 -1.74 0.26 0.51
N ALA A 37 -2.64 0.89 1.27
CA ALA A 37 -3.12 2.25 0.98
C ALA A 37 -3.53 2.97 2.26
N LEU A 38 -3.47 4.29 2.24
CA LEU A 38 -3.93 5.17 3.33
C LEU A 38 -5.34 5.67 3.00
N LEU A 39 -6.36 5.08 3.61
CA LEU A 39 -7.77 5.40 3.39
C LEU A 39 -8.25 6.48 4.36
N PHE A 40 -8.98 7.49 3.90
CA PHE A 40 -9.57 8.48 4.81
C PHE A 40 -10.64 7.84 5.71
N ASP A 41 -10.65 8.20 7.00
CA ASP A 41 -11.48 7.54 8.03
C ASP A 41 -12.99 7.62 7.76
N ASN A 42 -13.46 8.70 7.12
CA ASN A 42 -14.86 8.85 6.70
C ASN A 42 -15.29 7.87 5.60
N LYS A 43 -14.39 6.98 5.16
CA LYS A 43 -14.60 5.91 4.19
C LYS A 43 -14.19 4.53 4.71
N ALA A 44 -13.68 4.45 5.94
CA ALA A 44 -13.26 3.17 6.52
C ALA A 44 -14.44 2.22 6.77
N GLU A 45 -15.58 2.75 7.21
CA GLU A 45 -16.82 1.97 7.37
C GLU A 45 -17.31 1.42 6.02
N VAL A 46 -17.27 2.24 4.97
CA VAL A 46 -17.59 1.82 3.59
C VAL A 46 -16.64 0.72 3.11
N TRP A 47 -15.35 0.81 3.44
CA TRP A 47 -14.40 -0.26 3.11
C TRP A 47 -14.69 -1.56 3.86
N GLN A 48 -15.04 -1.46 5.15
CA GLN A 48 -15.41 -2.63 5.95
C GLN A 48 -16.71 -3.27 5.43
N GLU A 49 -17.71 -2.46 5.07
CA GLU A 49 -18.94 -2.90 4.39
C GLU A 49 -18.63 -3.58 3.06
N ILE A 50 -17.75 -3.02 2.21
CA ILE A 50 -17.32 -3.65 0.95
C ILE A 50 -16.66 -5.01 1.19
N LEU A 51 -15.87 -5.15 2.26
CA LEU A 51 -15.25 -6.43 2.61
C LEU A 51 -16.24 -7.45 3.20
N ASP A 52 -17.31 -6.98 3.83
CA ASP A 52 -18.27 -7.83 4.53
C ASP A 52 -19.50 -8.23 3.70
N ASP A 53 -19.95 -7.35 2.80
CA ASP A 53 -21.22 -7.48 2.07
C ASP A 53 -21.05 -8.04 0.64
N ASN A 54 -19.82 -8.00 0.09
CA ASN A 54 -19.61 -8.49 -1.27
C ASN A 54 -19.43 -10.00 -1.29
N GLU A 55 -20.40 -10.69 -1.90
CA GLU A 55 -20.31 -12.04 -2.50
C GLU A 55 -19.21 -12.10 -3.60
N GLY A 56 -18.02 -11.58 -3.33
CA GLY A 56 -16.84 -11.65 -4.19
C GLY A 56 -16.60 -10.46 -5.12
N GLN A 57 -17.41 -9.40 -5.12
CA GLN A 57 -17.21 -8.25 -6.03
C GLN A 57 -16.99 -6.93 -5.29
N PRO A 58 -15.74 -6.55 -4.97
CA PRO A 58 -15.49 -5.28 -4.28
C PRO A 58 -15.98 -4.08 -5.12
N GLU A 59 -16.79 -3.21 -4.51
CA GLU A 59 -17.19 -1.95 -5.14
C GLU A 59 -16.01 -0.96 -5.19
N TRP A 60 -15.95 -0.19 -6.28
CA TRP A 60 -14.88 0.71 -6.66
C TRP A 60 -14.64 1.84 -5.64
N LEU A 61 -13.56 1.79 -4.85
CA LEU A 61 -13.12 2.99 -4.12
C LEU A 61 -12.35 3.92 -5.05
N HIS A 62 -12.94 5.08 -5.36
CA HIS A 62 -12.29 6.12 -6.13
C HIS A 62 -11.00 6.63 -5.45
N LYS A 63 -10.01 7.06 -6.24
CA LYS A 63 -8.68 7.48 -5.75
C LYS A 63 -8.74 8.65 -4.75
N GLU A 64 -9.80 9.44 -4.76
CA GLU A 64 -10.03 10.55 -3.82
C GLU A 64 -10.24 10.10 -2.37
N ASN A 65 -10.59 8.84 -2.17
CA ASN A 65 -10.78 8.26 -0.84
C ASN A 65 -9.43 7.94 -0.16
N PHE A 66 -8.32 8.06 -0.88
CA PHE A 66 -6.99 7.72 -0.39
C PHE A 66 -6.10 8.95 -0.26
N LEU A 67 -5.28 8.99 0.79
CA LEU A 67 -4.18 9.93 0.90
C LEU A 67 -3.13 9.60 -0.16
N CYS A 68 -3.05 10.43 -1.18
CA CYS A 68 -2.09 10.34 -2.27
C CYS A 68 -1.70 11.73 -2.78
N VAL A 69 -0.75 11.80 -3.71
CA VAL A 69 -0.29 13.07 -4.31
C VAL A 69 -1.46 13.93 -4.83
N PHE A 70 -2.53 13.31 -5.32
CA PHE A 70 -3.72 14.04 -5.80
C PHE A 70 -4.51 14.73 -4.68
N THR A 71 -4.54 14.14 -3.48
CA THR A 71 -5.34 14.65 -2.35
C THR A 71 -4.54 15.50 -1.38
N ASN A 72 -3.23 15.29 -1.29
CA ASN A 72 -2.32 16.09 -0.46
C ASN A 72 -0.91 16.13 -1.10
N PRO A 73 -0.71 16.94 -2.15
CA PRO A 73 0.56 16.95 -2.90
C PRO A 73 1.75 17.41 -2.06
N GLU A 74 1.55 18.32 -1.11
CA GLU A 74 2.63 18.93 -0.33
C GLU A 74 3.33 17.90 0.56
N ILE A 75 2.57 17.20 1.42
CA ILE A 75 3.11 16.16 2.31
C ILE A 75 3.68 14.99 1.49
N MET A 76 2.97 14.56 0.45
CA MET A 76 3.43 13.40 -0.33
C MET A 76 4.69 13.71 -1.14
N ALA A 77 4.93 14.98 -1.51
CA ALA A 77 6.15 15.41 -2.19
C ALA A 77 7.33 15.66 -1.23
N SER A 78 7.09 15.83 0.07
CA SER A 78 8.16 16.04 1.05
C SER A 78 8.75 14.75 1.60
N LEU A 79 8.18 13.59 1.27
CA LEU A 79 8.56 12.31 1.86
C LEU A 79 9.16 11.34 0.82
N ASP A 80 10.10 10.52 1.28
CA ASP A 80 10.61 9.36 0.58
C ASP A 80 10.33 8.07 1.36
N ALA A 81 9.83 7.06 0.66
CA ALA A 81 9.48 5.76 1.23
C ALA A 81 10.50 4.70 0.81
N SER A 82 10.90 3.84 1.74
CA SER A 82 11.74 2.68 1.50
C SER A 82 11.03 1.44 2.00
N TYR A 83 10.75 0.50 1.08
CA TYR A 83 10.01 -0.70 1.37
C TYR A 83 10.86 -1.96 1.11
N ARG A 84 10.86 -2.90 2.06
CA ARG A 84 11.66 -4.12 2.00
C ARG A 84 10.84 -5.33 2.44
N ILE A 85 10.96 -6.41 1.67
CA ILE A 85 10.44 -7.72 2.05
C ILE A 85 11.59 -8.52 2.67
N ILE A 86 11.44 -8.93 3.92
CA ILE A 86 12.47 -9.68 4.66
C ILE A 86 11.90 -11.05 5.05
N PRO A 87 12.52 -12.17 4.66
CA PRO A 87 12.12 -13.49 5.15
C PRO A 87 12.34 -13.60 6.66
N LYS A 88 11.33 -13.99 7.45
CA LYS A 88 11.59 -14.38 8.85
C LYS A 88 12.34 -15.71 8.86
N SER A 89 13.38 -15.78 9.66
CA SER A 89 14.35 -16.88 9.69
C SER A 89 13.78 -18.26 10.09
N GLN A 90 12.50 -18.36 10.49
CA GLN A 90 11.97 -19.61 11.07
C GLN A 90 10.55 -20.04 10.65
N ASP A 91 9.70 -19.22 10.01
CA ASP A 91 8.26 -19.55 9.89
C ASP A 91 7.56 -19.22 8.56
N GLN A 92 8.27 -19.19 7.43
CA GLN A 92 7.74 -18.79 6.10
C GLN A 92 7.08 -17.40 6.03
N ASP A 93 6.90 -16.72 7.15
CA ASP A 93 6.24 -15.43 7.23
C ASP A 93 7.21 -14.32 6.83
N THR A 94 6.81 -13.49 5.88
CA THR A 94 7.63 -12.40 5.32
C THR A 94 7.30 -11.09 6.01
N GLN A 95 8.29 -10.42 6.56
CA GLN A 95 8.14 -9.05 7.06
C GLN A 95 8.07 -8.07 5.89
N ARG A 96 7.27 -7.01 6.08
CA ARG A 96 7.01 -5.97 5.10
C ARG A 96 7.40 -4.63 5.69
N ILE A 97 8.70 -4.39 5.74
CA ILE A 97 9.27 -3.26 6.45
C ILE A 97 9.15 -1.99 5.61
N LEU A 98 8.47 -0.98 6.13
CA LEU A 98 8.42 0.37 5.57
C LEU A 98 9.20 1.34 6.47
N GLU A 99 9.96 2.25 5.86
CA GLU A 99 10.59 3.40 6.50
C GLU A 99 10.27 4.66 5.66
N ILE A 100 10.00 5.78 6.34
CA ILE A 100 9.73 7.07 5.69
C ILE A 100 10.77 8.08 6.13
N ARG A 101 11.31 8.80 5.16
CA ARG A 101 12.27 9.89 5.34
C ARG A 101 11.69 11.21 4.88
N ASP A 102 12.06 12.28 5.56
CA ASP A 102 11.92 13.61 4.98
C ASP A 102 12.91 13.74 3.81
N ARG A 103 12.43 14.13 2.64
CA ARG A 103 13.22 14.22 1.42
C ARG A 103 14.26 15.33 1.49
N SER A 104 13.99 16.40 2.24
CA SER A 104 14.87 17.56 2.31
C SER A 104 16.06 17.33 3.25
N SER A 105 15.82 16.71 4.40
CA SER A 105 16.86 16.41 5.39
C SER A 105 17.47 15.03 5.24
N GLY A 106 16.75 14.08 4.62
CA GLY A 106 17.10 12.66 4.57
C GLY A 106 16.89 11.92 5.90
N GLU A 107 16.38 12.61 6.93
CA GLU A 107 16.13 12.05 8.26
C GLU A 107 14.95 11.10 8.24
N VAL A 108 15.04 10.02 9.02
CA VAL A 108 13.91 9.11 9.23
C VAL A 108 12.90 9.82 10.11
N VAL A 109 11.69 10.02 9.57
CA VAL A 109 10.57 10.65 10.28
C VAL A 109 9.54 9.64 10.77
N TRP A 110 9.57 8.42 10.22
CA TRP A 110 8.76 7.30 10.67
C TRP A 110 9.38 5.95 10.27
N GLY A 111 9.18 4.92 11.10
CA GLY A 111 9.71 3.58 10.86
C GLY A 111 11.18 3.40 11.30
N PRO A 112 11.79 2.24 11.00
CA PRO A 112 11.23 1.11 10.25
C PRO A 112 10.17 0.32 11.02
N GLU A 113 9.04 0.01 10.39
CA GLU A 113 7.96 -0.82 10.97
C GLU A 113 7.40 -1.85 9.98
N ASP A 114 6.81 -2.93 10.50
CA ASP A 114 6.29 -4.06 9.71
C ASP A 114 4.81 -3.88 9.36
N LEU A 115 4.52 -3.56 8.09
CA LEU A 115 3.15 -3.38 7.61
C LEU A 115 2.36 -4.69 7.47
N ALA A 116 3.02 -5.85 7.61
CA ALA A 116 2.31 -7.13 7.71
C ALA A 116 1.47 -7.19 8.99
N THR A 117 1.86 -6.47 10.06
CA THR A 117 1.14 -6.48 11.34
C THR A 117 0.07 -5.39 11.40
N PRO A 118 -1.04 -5.62 12.11
CA PRO A 118 -2.02 -4.57 12.41
C PRO A 118 -1.39 -3.36 13.09
N GLU A 119 -0.45 -3.57 14.01
CA GLU A 119 0.21 -2.51 14.76
C GLU A 119 1.02 -1.57 13.85
N GLY A 120 1.80 -2.12 12.91
CA GLY A 120 2.57 -1.32 11.97
C GLY A 120 1.69 -0.51 11.02
N ARG A 121 0.54 -1.08 10.63
CA ARG A 121 -0.47 -0.36 9.83
C ARG A 121 -1.14 0.76 10.63
N THR A 122 -1.49 0.52 11.89
CA THR A 122 -2.05 1.56 12.76
C THR A 122 -1.05 2.70 12.97
N SER A 123 0.21 2.39 13.31
CA SER A 123 1.27 3.40 13.47
C SER A 123 1.45 4.26 12.22
N LEU A 124 1.45 3.65 11.04
CA LEU A 124 1.53 4.38 9.77
C LEU A 124 0.32 5.31 9.56
N GLY A 125 -0.89 4.83 9.86
CA GLY A 125 -2.10 5.64 9.79
C GLY A 125 -2.04 6.85 10.73
N ASP A 126 -1.59 6.64 11.97
CA ASP A 126 -1.44 7.70 12.97
C ASP A 126 -0.42 8.75 12.53
N PHE A 127 0.71 8.33 11.95
CA PHE A 127 1.73 9.25 11.41
C PHE A 127 1.17 10.22 10.37
N PHE A 128 0.33 9.73 9.46
CA PHE A 128 -0.29 10.55 8.41
C PHE A 128 -1.58 11.26 8.84
N SER A 129 -2.08 11.00 10.05
CA SER A 129 -3.36 11.53 10.55
C SER A 129 -3.28 12.94 11.13
N GLN A 130 -2.17 13.67 10.94
CA GLN A 130 -1.97 15.01 11.52
C GLN A 130 -3.04 16.02 11.07
N ASP A 131 -3.40 16.02 9.78
CA ASP A 131 -4.40 16.95 9.22
C ASP A 131 -5.77 16.31 9.00
N LYS A 132 -5.78 15.06 8.52
CA LYS A 132 -6.98 14.27 8.23
C LYS A 132 -6.73 12.85 8.67
N LYS A 133 -7.66 12.31 9.45
CA LYS A 133 -7.56 10.94 9.94
C LYS A 133 -7.56 9.96 8.77
N VAL A 134 -6.56 9.10 8.74
CA VAL A 134 -6.38 8.03 7.75
C VAL A 134 -6.07 6.71 8.43
N GLN A 135 -6.43 5.62 7.76
CA GLN A 135 -6.13 4.26 8.18
C GLN A 135 -5.29 3.57 7.10
N CYS A 136 -4.22 2.87 7.49
CA CYS A 136 -3.49 2.02 6.56
C CYS A 136 -4.24 0.69 6.39
N ILE A 137 -4.77 0.47 5.20
CA ILE A 137 -5.44 -0.78 4.82
C ILE A 137 -4.51 -1.65 3.96
N THR A 138 -4.80 -2.94 3.91
CA THR A 138 -4.10 -3.93 3.07
C THR A 138 -5.06 -4.57 2.08
N ALA A 139 -4.52 -4.92 0.92
CA ALA A 139 -5.19 -5.73 -0.09
C ALA A 139 -5.37 -7.20 0.34
N ASP A 140 -4.68 -7.67 1.39
CA ASP A 140 -4.87 -9.01 1.92
C ASP A 140 -6.10 -9.06 2.83
N SER A 141 -7.25 -9.47 2.29
CA SER A 141 -8.40 -9.86 3.12
C SER A 141 -8.39 -11.38 3.32
N PRO A 142 -8.71 -11.89 4.52
CA PRO A 142 -8.93 -13.33 4.73
C PRO A 142 -10.04 -13.91 3.85
N LYS A 143 -10.93 -13.05 3.31
CA LYS A 143 -12.03 -13.40 2.38
C LYS A 143 -11.67 -13.17 0.91
N ALA A 144 -10.46 -12.70 0.58
CA ALA A 144 -9.99 -12.51 -0.79
C ALA A 144 -9.78 -13.86 -1.49
N SER A 145 -10.81 -14.39 -2.15
CA SER A 145 -10.71 -15.59 -2.98
C SER A 145 -9.72 -15.37 -4.12
N GLU A 146 -8.58 -16.08 -4.12
CA GLU A 146 -7.56 -16.29 -5.20
C GLU A 146 -7.11 -15.10 -6.09
N GLN A 147 -7.74 -13.93 -5.97
CA GLN A 147 -7.51 -12.73 -6.74
C GLN A 147 -6.75 -11.75 -5.85
N LYS A 148 -5.51 -11.48 -6.25
CA LYS A 148 -4.65 -10.52 -5.57
C LYS A 148 -5.19 -9.11 -5.85
N PHE A 149 -5.80 -8.48 -4.85
CA PHE A 149 -6.28 -7.11 -4.97
C PHE A 149 -5.11 -6.11 -5.06
N GLN A 150 -5.28 -5.02 -5.81
CA GLN A 150 -4.31 -3.93 -5.88
C GLN A 150 -5.01 -2.57 -5.96
N PHE A 151 -4.50 -1.57 -5.24
CA PHE A 151 -5.09 -0.22 -5.23
C PHE A 151 -4.72 0.62 -6.47
N GLY A 152 -5.41 0.42 -7.60
CA GLY A 152 -5.15 1.07 -8.89
C GLY A 152 -5.35 2.59 -8.98
N ASN A 153 -4.78 3.24 -10.01
CA ASN A 153 -4.76 4.70 -10.22
C ASN A 153 -5.60 5.22 -11.41
N THR A 154 -6.50 4.43 -12.00
CA THR A 154 -7.32 4.87 -13.15
C THR A 154 -8.71 5.35 -12.72
N SER A 155 -9.39 6.11 -13.58
CA SER A 155 -10.79 6.53 -13.43
C SER A 155 -11.80 5.37 -13.53
N SER A 156 -11.33 4.16 -13.83
CA SER A 156 -12.12 2.97 -14.14
C SER A 156 -11.32 1.72 -13.75
N GLY A 157 -10.85 1.66 -12.49
CA GLY A 157 -9.75 0.85 -11.96
C GLY A 157 -9.71 -0.68 -12.12
N TRP A 158 -10.30 -1.32 -13.13
CA TRP A 158 -10.16 -2.77 -13.39
C TRP A 158 -10.12 -3.14 -14.88
N GLU A 159 -9.54 -4.30 -15.13
CA GLU A 159 -10.09 -5.30 -16.05
C GLU A 159 -9.86 -6.70 -15.43
N LEU A 160 -10.88 -7.58 -15.45
CA LEU A 160 -10.72 -9.00 -15.13
C LEU A 160 -10.14 -9.71 -16.37
N ASN A 161 -9.11 -10.52 -16.18
CA ASN A 161 -8.85 -11.67 -17.06
C ASN A 161 -9.25 -12.94 -16.31
#